data_AF-A0A502HPP3-F1
#
_entry.id   AF-A0A502HPP3-F1
#
_cell.length_a   1.000
_cell.length_b   1.000
_cell.length_c   1.000
_cell.angle_alpha   90.00
_cell.angle_beta   90.00
_cell.angle_gamma   90.00
#
_symmetry.space_group_name_H-M   'P 1'
#
loop_
_entity.id
_entity.type
_entity.pdbx_description
1 polymer ?
#
loop_
_entity_poly.entity_id
_entity_poly.type
_entity_poly.pdbx_seq_one_letter_code
_entity_poly.pdbx_strand_id
1 'polypeptide(L)'
;MANAHSHDGHGHDDSHGSVKSYAIGFILSVILTIIPFGLVMYPSLPKAMTLWIVLIFAVIQVLVHLVYFLHLDRSAAQRNNVIAFVFAALVIVLLVGLSLWIMLSIHTVMMAH
;
A
#
# COMPACT_ATOMS: atom_id res chain seq x y z
N MET A 1 3.29 -60.61 -22.50
CA MET A 1 3.96 -59.60 -23.36
C MET A 1 2.85 -58.61 -23.72
N ALA A 2 2.87 -57.31 -23.43
CA ALA A 2 3.89 -56.32 -23.13
C ALA A 2 3.21 -55.27 -22.21
N ASN A 3 3.82 -54.81 -21.12
CA ASN A 3 4.82 -53.73 -21.00
C ASN A 3 4.16 -52.54 -20.30
N ALA A 4 4.69 -52.24 -19.12
CA ALA A 4 4.34 -51.08 -18.32
C ALA A 4 4.70 -49.79 -19.08
N HIS A 5 3.81 -48.81 -19.06
CA HIS A 5 4.11 -47.41 -19.33
C HIS A 5 3.78 -46.66 -18.03
N SER A 6 4.78 -46.48 -17.17
CA SER A 6 5.76 -45.39 -17.19
C SER A 6 5.15 -44.12 -16.63
N HIS A 7 5.60 -43.83 -15.42
CA HIS A 7 5.27 -42.73 -14.55
C HIS A 7 6.03 -41.49 -15.04
N ASP A 8 5.37 -40.61 -15.78
CA ASP A 8 5.82 -39.23 -16.01
C ASP A 8 4.99 -38.35 -15.06
N GLY A 9 5.53 -37.71 -14.02
CA GLY A 9 6.86 -37.11 -13.95
C GLY A 9 6.86 -35.64 -14.34
N HIS A 10 5.75 -34.90 -14.16
CA HIS A 10 5.77 -33.44 -14.21
C HIS A 10 5.10 -32.82 -12.99
N GLY A 11 5.91 -32.65 -11.94
CA GLY A 11 5.69 -31.60 -10.97
C GLY A 11 5.90 -30.26 -11.63
N HIS A 12 4.88 -29.42 -11.62
CA HIS A 12 5.01 -27.99 -11.79
C HIS A 12 4.34 -27.34 -10.57
N ASP A 13 5.16 -26.68 -9.76
CA ASP A 13 4.81 -25.97 -8.53
C ASP A 13 3.80 -24.84 -8.81
N ASP A 14 2.51 -25.14 -8.80
CA ASP A 14 1.44 -24.14 -8.90
C ASP A 14 1.00 -23.59 -7.52
N SER A 15 1.82 -23.76 -6.48
CA SER A 15 1.50 -23.39 -5.08
C SER A 15 2.30 -22.18 -4.53
N HIS A 16 3.22 -21.59 -5.29
CA HIS A 16 4.17 -20.58 -4.78
C HIS A 16 3.85 -19.11 -5.13
N GLY A 17 2.64 -18.78 -5.57
CA GLY A 17 2.25 -17.38 -5.84
C GLY A 17 2.15 -16.52 -4.57
N SER A 18 1.67 -17.10 -3.47
CA SER A 18 1.49 -16.42 -2.19
C SER A 18 2.83 -15.97 -1.59
N VAL A 19 3.73 -16.91 -1.30
CA VAL A 19 4.97 -16.64 -0.56
C VAL A 19 5.90 -15.67 -1.31
N LYS A 20 5.98 -15.81 -2.63
CA LYS A 20 6.78 -14.92 -3.48
C LYS A 20 6.20 -13.50 -3.53
N SER A 21 4.88 -13.36 -3.59
CA SER A 21 4.20 -12.05 -3.60
C SER A 21 4.33 -11.35 -2.24
N TYR A 22 4.20 -12.09 -1.13
CA TYR A 22 4.47 -11.56 0.22
C TYR A 22 5.92 -11.11 0.37
N ALA A 23 6.89 -11.89 -0.12
CA ALA A 23 8.30 -11.54 -0.07
C ALA A 23 8.61 -10.27 -0.89
N ILE A 24 8.02 -10.13 -2.08
CA ILE A 24 8.15 -8.92 -2.91
C ILE A 24 7.54 -7.70 -2.21
N GLY A 25 6.34 -7.83 -1.65
CA GLY A 25 5.69 -6.76 -0.88
C GLY A 25 6.48 -6.33 0.35
N PHE A 26 7.08 -7.30 1.05
CA PHE A 26 7.95 -7.04 2.19
C PHE A 26 9.20 -6.25 1.80
N ILE A 27 9.92 -6.69 0.76
CA ILE A 27 11.11 -5.99 0.26
C ILE A 27 10.75 -4.58 -0.22
N LEU A 28 9.64 -4.43 -0.95
CA LEU A 28 9.19 -3.13 -1.45
C LEU A 28 8.85 -2.19 -0.29
N SER A 29 8.15 -2.68 0.74
CA SER A 29 7.82 -1.93 1.95
C SER A 29 9.07 -1.47 2.72
N VAL A 30 10.09 -2.33 2.83
CA VAL A 30 11.36 -2.00 3.48
C VAL A 30 12.09 -0.89 2.72
N ILE A 31 12.23 -1.03 1.39
CA ILE A 31 12.87 0.00 0.55
C ILE A 31 12.12 1.34 0.68
N LEU A 32 10.79 1.29 0.59
CA LEU A 32 9.94 2.47 0.66
C LEU A 32 9.96 3.14 2.05
N THR A 33 10.37 2.42 3.10
CA THR A 33 10.55 2.99 4.45
C THR A 33 11.96 3.57 4.63
N ILE A 34 12.99 2.90 4.11
CA ILE A 34 14.37 3.34 4.25
C ILE A 34 14.62 4.66 3.53
N ILE A 35 14.03 4.88 2.36
CA ILE A 35 14.17 6.12 1.58
C ILE A 35 13.75 7.37 2.38
N PRO A 36 12.49 7.47 2.89
CA PRO A 36 12.07 8.63 3.68
C PRO A 36 12.82 8.75 5.01
N PHE A 37 13.17 7.63 5.66
CA PHE A 37 14.00 7.67 6.87
C PHE A 37 15.38 8.25 6.62
N GLY A 38 16.06 7.82 5.56
CA GLY A 38 17.35 8.35 5.16
C GLY A 38 17.27 9.85 4.82
N LEU A 39 16.21 10.26 4.13
CA LEU A 39 15.98 11.67 3.78
C LEU A 39 15.78 12.57 5.01
N VAL A 40 15.13 12.05 6.07
CA VAL A 40 14.93 12.78 7.33
C VAL A 40 16.19 12.76 8.20
N MET A 41 16.95 11.66 8.19
CA MET A 41 18.17 11.51 8.98
C MET A 41 19.33 12.36 8.43
N TYR A 42 19.40 12.52 7.11
CA TYR A 42 20.35 13.41 6.43
C TYR A 42 19.58 14.52 5.70
N PRO A 43 19.16 15.57 6.42
CA PRO A 43 18.36 16.65 5.84
C PRO A 43 19.20 17.49 4.86
N SER A 44 19.22 17.07 3.59
CA SER A 44 19.87 17.77 2.48
C SER A 44 18.93 18.76 1.77
N LEU A 45 17.63 18.66 2.03
CA LEU A 45 16.57 19.44 1.41
C LEU A 45 15.84 20.35 2.41
N PRO A 46 15.14 21.40 1.94
CA PRO A 46 14.29 22.23 2.79
C PRO A 46 13.23 21.39 3.51
N LYS A 47 12.98 21.69 4.79
CA LYS A 47 12.05 20.95 5.67
C LYS A 47 10.67 20.74 5.04
N ALA A 48 10.13 21.77 4.38
CA ALA A 48 8.83 21.70 3.70
C ALA A 48 8.84 20.66 2.57
N MET A 49 9.91 20.58 1.78
CA MET A 49 10.02 19.63 0.69
C MET A 49 10.20 18.19 1.21
N THR A 50 11.00 18.00 2.26
CA THR A 50 11.14 16.71 2.93
C THR A 50 9.81 16.21 3.48
N LEU A 51 9.01 17.08 4.11
CA LEU A 51 7.68 16.71 4.62
C LEU A 51 6.73 16.24 3.51
N TRP A 52 6.69 16.94 2.38
CA TRP A 52 5.88 16.53 1.23
C TRP A 52 6.31 15.17 0.67
N ILE A 53 7.61 14.93 0.54
CA ILE A 53 8.13 13.64 0.06
C ILE A 53 7.76 12.52 1.02
N VAL A 54 7.96 12.70 2.32
CA VAL A 54 7.60 11.71 3.34
C VAL A 54 6.10 11.39 3.31
N LEU A 55 5.25 12.40 3.14
CA LEU A 55 3.80 12.23 3.03
C LEU A 55 3.42 11.36 1.81
N ILE A 56 4.01 11.65 0.65
CA ILE A 56 3.76 10.87 -0.57
C ILE A 56 4.20 9.42 -0.37
N PHE A 57 5.39 9.21 0.19
CA PHE A 57 5.89 7.87 0.51
C PHE A 57 4.98 7.12 1.49
N ALA A 58 4.44 7.81 2.50
CA ALA A 58 3.50 7.21 3.46
C ALA A 58 2.21 6.74 2.77
N VAL A 59 1.66 7.52 1.83
CA VAL A 59 0.48 7.10 1.05
C VAL A 59 0.79 5.89 0.19
N ILE A 60 1.91 5.88 -0.53
CA ILE A 60 2.32 4.73 -1.35
C ILE A 60 2.54 3.49 -0.46
N GLN A 61 3.09 3.66 0.74
CA GLN A 61 3.33 2.57 1.68
C GLN A 61 2.04 1.90 2.14
N VAL A 62 0.98 2.68 2.37
CA VAL A 62 -0.36 2.14 2.66
C VAL A 62 -0.86 1.32 1.47
N LEU A 63 -0.73 1.81 0.24
CA LEU A 63 -1.15 1.08 -0.96
C LEU A 63 -0.39 -0.24 -1.14
N VAL A 64 0.92 -0.26 -0.90
CA VAL A 64 1.75 -1.48 -0.96
C VAL A 64 1.25 -2.51 0.06
N HIS A 65 0.95 -2.10 1.30
CA HIS A 65 0.40 -3.02 2.30
C HIS A 65 -0.98 -3.56 1.90
N LEU A 66 -1.86 -2.70 1.38
CA LEU A 66 -3.19 -3.12 0.94
C LEU A 66 -3.14 -4.10 -0.24
N VAL A 67 -2.18 -3.96 -1.15
CA VAL A 67 -2.07 -4.87 -2.30
C VAL A 67 -1.38 -6.17 -1.92
N TYR A 68 -0.22 -6.11 -1.27
CA TYR A 68 0.62 -7.29 -1.05
C TYR A 68 0.30 -8.04 0.25
N PHE A 69 -0.06 -7.34 1.33
CA PHE A 69 -0.33 -7.99 2.62
C PHE A 69 -1.79 -8.38 2.80
N LEU A 70 -2.72 -7.48 2.44
CA LEU A 70 -4.15 -7.78 2.51
C LEU A 70 -4.62 -8.67 1.35
N HIS A 71 -3.70 -9.04 0.45
CA HIS A 71 -3.93 -9.88 -0.73
C HIS A 71 -5.29 -9.57 -1.36
N LEU A 72 -5.49 -8.29 -1.68
CA LEU A 72 -6.77 -7.83 -2.18
C LEU A 72 -6.99 -8.46 -3.56
N ASP A 73 -7.61 -9.63 -3.58
CA ASP A 73 -7.77 -10.46 -4.76
C ASP A 73 -8.59 -9.66 -5.77
N ARG A 74 -7.93 -9.22 -6.85
CA ARG A 74 -8.60 -8.61 -8.02
C ARG A 74 -9.35 -9.66 -8.85
N SER A 75 -9.68 -10.79 -8.24
CA SER A 75 -10.54 -11.82 -8.81
C SER A 75 -11.96 -11.28 -9.00
N ALA A 76 -12.62 -11.73 -10.07
CA ALA A 76 -13.97 -11.26 -10.43
C ALA A 76 -15.00 -11.48 -9.31
N ALA A 77 -14.80 -12.49 -8.45
CA ALA A 77 -15.65 -12.79 -7.29
C ALA A 77 -15.48 -11.80 -6.12
N GLN A 78 -14.28 -11.24 -5.94
CA GLN A 78 -13.94 -10.38 -4.80
C GLN A 78 -13.91 -8.88 -5.15
N ARG A 79 -14.19 -8.54 -6.42
CA ARG A 79 -14.30 -7.15 -6.92
C ARG A 79 -15.24 -6.29 -6.07
N ASN A 80 -16.34 -6.84 -5.57
CA ASN A 80 -17.28 -6.11 -4.71
C ASN A 80 -16.63 -5.73 -3.36
N ASN A 81 -15.77 -6.58 -2.81
CA ASN A 81 -15.02 -6.27 -1.60
C ASN A 81 -13.97 -5.18 -1.85
N VAL A 82 -13.31 -5.20 -3.01
CA VAL A 82 -12.40 -4.13 -3.43
C VAL A 82 -13.12 -2.79 -3.55
N ILE A 83 -14.30 -2.77 -4.17
CA ILE A 83 -15.11 -1.55 -4.32
C ILE A 83 -15.56 -1.03 -2.95
N ALA A 84 -16.04 -1.92 -2.06
CA ALA A 84 -16.43 -1.54 -0.70
C ALA A 84 -15.25 -0.97 0.10
N PHE A 85 -14.06 -1.56 -0.03
CA PHE A 85 -12.85 -1.07 0.62
C PHE A 85 -12.43 0.31 0.09
N VAL A 86 -12.41 0.51 -1.24
CA VAL A 86 -12.08 1.80 -1.85
C VAL A 86 -13.10 2.87 -1.45
N PHE A 87 -14.39 2.52 -1.38
CA PHE A 87 -15.43 3.42 -0.90
C PHE A 87 -15.16 3.82 0.56
N ALA A 88 -14.86 2.88 1.45
CA ALA A 88 -14.50 3.18 2.83
C ALA A 88 -13.26 4.09 2.93
N ALA A 89 -12.22 3.81 2.14
CA ALA A 89 -11.02 4.65 2.09
C ALA A 89 -11.34 6.08 1.62
N LEU A 90 -12.18 6.23 0.60
CA LEU A 90 -12.65 7.55 0.12
C LEU A 90 -13.39 8.30 1.24
N VAL A 91 -14.29 7.63 1.96
CA VAL A 91 -15.01 8.25 3.10
C VAL A 91 -14.02 8.70 4.18
N ILE A 92 -13.02 7.89 4.52
CA ILE A 92 -11.99 8.26 5.50
C ILE A 92 -11.22 9.51 5.04
N VAL A 93 -10.77 9.55 3.78
CA VAL A 93 -10.06 10.70 3.21
C VAL A 93 -10.93 11.96 3.26
N LEU A 94 -12.21 11.85 2.89
CA LEU A 94 -13.14 12.97 2.97
C LEU A 94 -13.36 13.43 4.41
N LEU A 95 -13.58 12.52 5.35
CA LEU A 95 -13.82 12.88 6.75
C LEU A 95 -12.59 13.54 7.38
N VAL A 96 -11.40 12.96 7.21
CA VAL A 96 -10.15 13.51 7.77
C VAL A 96 -9.76 14.80 7.06
N GLY A 97 -9.79 14.82 5.73
CA GLY A 97 -9.46 16.01 4.93
C GLY A 97 -10.40 17.17 5.22
N LEU A 98 -11.72 16.91 5.25
CA LEU A 98 -12.72 17.92 5.55
C LEU A 98 -12.65 18.37 7.02
N SER A 99 -12.39 17.45 7.95
CA SER A 99 -12.16 17.78 9.37
C SER A 99 -11.01 18.76 9.54
N LEU A 100 -9.84 18.45 8.95
CA LEU A 100 -8.67 19.31 9.01
C LEU A 100 -8.95 20.65 8.32
N TRP A 101 -9.63 20.65 7.18
CA TRP A 101 -10.03 21.87 6.49
C TRP A 101 -10.92 22.77 7.35
N ILE A 102 -11.97 22.20 7.95
CA ILE A 102 -12.90 22.93 8.82
C ILE A 102 -12.15 23.51 10.01
N MET A 103 -11.31 22.71 10.69
CA MET A 103 -10.53 23.18 11.83
C MET A 103 -9.59 24.32 11.47
N LEU A 104 -8.85 24.20 10.35
CA LEU A 104 -7.94 25.24 9.89
C LEU A 104 -8.69 26.51 9.47
N SER A 105 -9.84 26.37 8.82
CA SER A 105 -10.70 27.49 8.42
C SER A 105 -11.21 28.25 9.65
N ILE A 106 -11.79 27.54 10.63
CA ILE A 106 -12.29 28.15 11.86
C ILE A 106 -11.16 28.83 12.64
N HIS A 107 -10.01 28.16 12.80
CA HIS A 107 -8.86 28.73 13.50
C HIS A 107 -8.35 30.02 12.82
N THR A 108 -8.30 30.04 11.48
CA THR A 108 -7.90 31.22 10.72
C THR A 108 -8.91 32.36 10.89
N VAL A 109 -10.21 32.07 10.86
CA VAL A 109 -11.27 33.07 11.05
C VAL A 109 -11.30 33.61 12.48
N MET A 110 -11.09 32.77 13.50
CA MET A 110 -11.09 33.18 14.91
C MET A 110 -9.84 33.98 15.30
N MET A 111 -8.67 33.69 14.70
CA MET A 111 -7.42 34.44 14.95
C MET A 111 -7.29 35.72 14.10
N ALA A 112 -8.18 35.91 13.12
CA ALA A 112 -8.22 37.09 12.26
C ALA A 112 -8.99 38.28 12.88
N HIS A 113 -9.53 38.12 14.09
CA HIS A 113 -10.17 39.18 14.87
C HIS A 113 -9.36 39.51 16.12
#